data_AF-A0A8T1VS45-F1
#
_entry.id   AF-A0A8T1VS45-F1
#
_cell.length_a   1.000
_cell.length_b   1.000
_cell.length_c   1.000
_cell.angle_alpha   90.00
_cell.angle_beta   90.00
_cell.angle_gamma   90.00
#
_symmetry.space_group_name_H-M   'P 1'
#
loop_
_entity.id
_entity.type
_entity.pdbx_description
1 polymer ?
#
loop_
_entity_poly.entity_id
_entity_poly.type
_entity_poly.pdbx_seq_one_letter_code
_entity_poly.pdbx_strand_id
1 'polypeptide(L)'
;MRSCSFAVVVAAAALTCSGALAVVAHSDPLKASKVVGSDLFPPLEPTVEDENCHKRLLRTDEDDNPEERAINPATFARMDENWKDAVLRAAYQHWFEGGKTKADVRLMMGLPAKGEAVSYANWGKYLKYLEFLSEKELAAANAAKVAAIKQKLIYKGWFLDGKTIQQVRVTLGLPATGEAKAYANWQTYLGYLKFYREYSKQVILG
;
A
#
# COMPACT_ATOMS: atom_id res chain seq x y z
N MET A 1 32.40 16.02 -36.84
CA MET A 1 32.18 14.94 -35.84
C MET A 1 31.12 15.42 -34.87
N ARG A 2 30.01 14.69 -34.75
CA ARG A 2 28.88 15.01 -33.88
C ARG A 2 29.27 14.64 -32.44
N SER A 3 29.19 15.58 -31.50
CA SER A 3 29.27 15.30 -30.07
C SER A 3 27.96 15.73 -29.44
N CYS A 4 27.16 14.75 -29.05
CA CYS A 4 25.90 14.94 -28.34
C CYS A 4 26.20 14.98 -26.84
N SER A 5 26.09 16.15 -26.22
CA SER A 5 26.12 16.31 -24.77
C SER A 5 24.72 16.03 -24.20
N PHE A 6 24.52 14.88 -23.56
CA PHE A 6 23.31 14.62 -22.78
C PHE A 6 23.47 15.26 -21.40
N ALA A 7 22.71 16.33 -21.15
CA ALA A 7 22.52 16.88 -19.81
C ALA A 7 21.54 15.99 -19.04
N VAL A 8 22.02 15.33 -17.98
CA VAL A 8 21.18 14.61 -17.01
C VAL A 8 20.63 15.62 -16.02
N VAL A 9 19.33 15.92 -16.10
CA VAL A 9 18.62 16.71 -15.10
C VAL A 9 18.22 15.78 -13.96
N VAL A 10 18.91 15.91 -12.83
CA VAL A 10 18.54 15.24 -11.56
C VAL A 10 17.43 16.07 -10.91
N ALA A 11 16.19 15.57 -10.97
CA ALA A 11 15.09 16.15 -10.20
C ALA A 11 15.06 15.52 -8.80
N ALA A 12 15.52 16.28 -7.80
CA ALA A 12 15.36 15.94 -6.39
C ALA A 12 13.91 16.21 -5.96
N ALA A 13 13.16 15.15 -5.60
CA ALA A 13 11.87 15.29 -4.96
C ALA A 13 12.06 15.36 -3.43
N ALA A 14 11.91 16.56 -2.87
CA ALA A 14 11.85 16.76 -1.43
C ALA A 14 10.48 16.29 -0.91
N LEU A 15 10.50 15.25 -0.07
CA LEU A 15 9.35 14.84 0.76
C LEU A 15 9.16 15.90 1.86
N THR A 16 8.09 16.68 1.77
CA THR A 16 7.62 17.51 2.88
C THR A 16 6.48 16.79 3.58
N CYS A 17 6.72 16.40 4.83
CA CYS A 17 5.67 16.02 5.77
C CYS A 17 4.92 17.29 6.20
N SER A 18 3.59 17.25 6.18
CA SER A 18 2.75 18.14 6.99
C SER A 18 1.43 17.43 7.29
N GLY A 19 1.23 17.13 8.57
CA GLY A 19 -0.03 16.62 9.09
C GLY A 19 -1.07 17.71 9.22
N ALA A 20 -2.34 17.32 9.15
CA ALA A 20 -3.45 18.09 9.68
C ALA A 20 -4.55 17.10 10.14
N LEU A 21 -4.79 17.10 11.45
CA LEU A 21 -5.97 16.57 12.11
C LEU A 21 -7.23 17.27 11.57
N ALA A 22 -8.30 16.51 11.34
CA ALA A 22 -9.65 17.07 11.23
C ALA A 22 -10.63 16.19 12.03
N VAL A 23 -10.97 16.71 13.22
CA VAL A 23 -12.17 16.36 13.98
C VAL A 23 -13.38 16.92 13.23
N VAL A 24 -14.41 16.10 13.00
CA VAL A 24 -15.75 16.60 12.66
C VAL A 24 -16.76 15.94 13.58
N ALA A 25 -17.29 16.77 14.47
CA ALA A 25 -18.45 16.52 15.29
C ALA A 25 -19.71 16.43 14.42
N HIS A 26 -20.61 15.50 14.74
CA HIS A 26 -22.01 15.59 14.33
C HIS A 26 -22.91 15.45 15.55
N SER A 27 -23.60 16.54 15.85
CA SER A 27 -24.73 16.61 16.77
C SER A 27 -26.02 16.34 15.99
N ASP A 28 -26.82 15.42 16.56
CA ASP A 28 -28.27 15.17 16.40
C ASP A 28 -29.13 16.45 16.24
N PRO A 29 -30.39 16.41 15.70
CA PRO A 29 -31.49 15.68 16.38
C PRO A 29 -32.80 15.32 15.60
N LEU A 30 -33.60 14.39 16.19
CA LEU A 30 -35.05 14.48 16.53
C LEU A 30 -35.93 13.22 16.26
N LYS A 31 -36.44 12.64 17.37
CA LYS A 31 -37.84 12.21 17.70
C LYS A 31 -38.51 11.09 16.87
N ALA A 32 -39.31 10.15 17.40
CA ALA A 32 -39.98 9.82 18.68
C ALA A 32 -40.41 8.32 18.59
N SER A 33 -40.73 7.53 19.63
CA SER A 33 -41.80 7.66 20.63
C SER A 33 -41.94 6.39 21.51
N LYS A 34 -42.31 6.56 22.79
CA LYS A 34 -43.03 5.70 23.78
C LYS A 34 -42.47 4.30 24.16
N VAL A 35 -42.17 3.90 25.43
CA VAL A 35 -42.75 4.01 26.81
C VAL A 35 -43.49 2.73 27.28
N VAL A 36 -43.01 2.16 28.41
CA VAL A 36 -43.66 1.28 29.45
C VAL A 36 -43.90 -0.20 29.09
N GLY A 37 -43.70 -1.23 29.94
CA GLY A 37 -43.19 -1.34 31.32
C GLY A 37 -43.40 -2.76 31.91
N SER A 38 -42.77 -3.00 33.07
CA SER A 38 -43.06 -3.98 34.17
C SER A 38 -42.88 -5.51 34.02
N ASP A 39 -41.91 -5.99 34.81
CA ASP A 39 -42.00 -6.99 35.90
C ASP A 39 -42.26 -8.50 35.66
N LEU A 40 -41.59 -9.28 36.54
CA LEU A 40 -41.88 -10.63 37.06
C LEU A 40 -41.14 -11.84 36.46
N PHE A 41 -40.05 -12.22 37.11
CA PHE A 41 -39.71 -13.61 37.47
C PHE A 41 -40.52 -14.03 38.73
N PRO A 42 -40.61 -15.30 39.21
CA PRO A 42 -39.88 -16.54 38.83
C PRO A 42 -40.80 -17.82 38.85
N PRO A 43 -40.45 -18.99 39.45
CA PRO A 43 -39.80 -20.18 38.86
C PRO A 43 -40.59 -21.52 39.07
N LEU A 44 -40.12 -22.64 38.50
CA LEU A 44 -39.91 -23.96 39.16
C LEU A 44 -39.91 -25.15 38.16
N GLU A 45 -38.92 -26.00 38.40
CA GLU A 45 -38.45 -27.27 37.81
C GLU A 45 -39.47 -28.45 37.75
N PRO A 46 -39.06 -29.74 37.57
CA PRO A 46 -38.14 -30.43 36.63
C PRO A 46 -38.89 -31.60 35.94
N THR A 47 -38.17 -32.66 35.51
CA THR A 47 -38.60 -33.98 34.95
C THR A 47 -38.47 -34.03 33.42
N VAL A 48 -37.82 -35.01 32.77
CA VAL A 48 -37.49 -36.41 33.10
C VAL A 48 -36.14 -36.77 32.43
N GLU A 49 -35.41 -37.63 33.12
CA GLU A 49 -34.25 -38.43 32.74
C GLU A 49 -34.00 -38.67 31.24
N ASP A 50 -32.75 -38.44 30.80
CA ASP A 50 -32.06 -39.41 29.95
C ASP A 50 -30.60 -39.50 30.42
N GLU A 51 -30.38 -40.40 31.38
CA GLU A 51 -29.05 -40.82 31.82
C GLU A 51 -28.36 -41.63 30.71
N ASN A 52 -27.91 -40.99 29.63
CA ASN A 52 -27.10 -41.71 28.63
C ASN A 52 -26.16 -40.87 27.77
N CYS A 53 -25.56 -39.81 28.32
CA CYS A 53 -24.48 -39.10 27.62
C CYS A 53 -23.06 -39.51 28.07
N HIS A 54 -22.93 -40.42 29.05
CA HIS A 54 -21.64 -40.72 29.69
C HIS A 54 -21.02 -42.11 29.42
N LYS A 55 -21.53 -42.91 28.48
CA LYS A 55 -20.94 -44.23 28.17
C LYS A 55 -20.65 -44.49 26.69
N ARG A 56 -20.03 -43.53 26.00
CA ARG A 56 -19.49 -43.79 24.64
C ARG A 56 -18.19 -43.06 24.26
N LEU A 57 -17.36 -42.69 25.24
CA LEU A 57 -16.02 -42.13 24.98
C LEU A 57 -14.89 -42.97 25.59
N LEU A 58 -15.13 -44.25 25.85
CA LEU A 58 -14.10 -45.25 26.13
C LEU A 58 -14.31 -46.43 25.17
N ARG A 59 -13.99 -46.19 23.90
CA ARG A 59 -13.41 -47.24 23.04
C ARG A 59 -12.00 -46.80 22.74
N THR A 60 -11.10 -47.35 23.53
CA THR A 60 -9.73 -47.67 23.15
C THR A 60 -9.81 -48.61 21.95
N ASP A 61 -9.85 -48.04 20.76
CA ASP A 61 -9.38 -48.75 19.56
C ASP A 61 -7.90 -48.39 19.47
N GLU A 62 -7.08 -49.34 19.88
CA GLU A 62 -5.65 -49.38 19.65
C GLU A 62 -5.41 -49.33 18.14
N ASP A 63 -5.10 -48.14 17.63
CA ASP A 63 -4.34 -48.00 16.40
C ASP A 63 -3.00 -47.38 16.80
N ASP A 64 -2.11 -48.25 17.27
CA ASP A 64 -0.67 -47.98 17.38
C ASP A 64 -0.13 -47.73 15.97
N ASN A 65 -0.40 -46.54 15.43
CA ASN A 65 0.42 -45.96 14.39
C ASN A 65 1.26 -44.85 15.02
N PRO A 66 2.52 -45.13 15.43
CA PRO A 66 3.46 -44.11 15.84
C PRO A 66 4.04 -43.38 14.62
N GLU A 67 3.23 -43.09 13.61
CA GLU A 67 3.47 -41.94 12.74
C GLU A 67 3.07 -40.68 13.52
N GLU A 68 3.78 -40.45 14.63
CA GLU A 68 4.19 -39.11 15.00
C GLU A 68 4.75 -38.53 13.70
N ARG A 69 3.95 -37.68 13.04
CA ARG A 69 4.28 -37.06 11.77
C ARG A 69 5.50 -36.21 12.03
N ALA A 70 6.68 -36.83 12.01
CA ALA A 70 7.94 -36.25 12.42
C ALA A 70 8.16 -35.08 11.48
N ILE A 71 7.82 -33.87 11.94
CA ILE A 71 7.95 -32.69 11.13
C ILE A 71 9.44 -32.56 10.89
N ASN A 72 9.85 -32.78 9.64
CA ASN A 72 11.25 -32.83 9.27
C ASN A 72 11.94 -31.56 9.81
N PRO A 73 13.05 -31.69 10.57
CA PRO A 73 13.74 -30.55 11.17
C PRO A 73 14.17 -29.51 10.13
N ALA A 74 14.42 -29.93 8.87
CA ALA A 74 14.69 -29.03 7.76
C ALA A 74 13.48 -28.15 7.38
N THR A 75 12.24 -28.65 7.54
CA THR A 75 11.03 -27.87 7.31
C THR A 75 10.87 -26.79 8.39
N PHE A 76 11.11 -27.13 9.66
CA PHE A 76 11.11 -26.14 10.74
C PHE A 76 12.23 -25.11 10.59
N ALA A 77 13.44 -25.52 10.20
CA ALA A 77 14.54 -24.61 9.93
C ALA A 77 14.19 -23.61 8.81
N ARG A 78 13.56 -24.08 7.71
CA ARG A 78 13.08 -23.19 6.63
C ARG A 78 11.99 -22.23 7.09
N MET A 79 11.05 -22.69 7.93
CA MET A 79 10.01 -21.82 8.49
C MET A 79 10.61 -20.74 9.40
N ASP A 80 11.61 -21.10 10.22
CA ASP A 80 12.34 -20.16 11.08
C ASP A 80 13.17 -19.15 10.27
N GLU A 81 13.85 -19.59 9.21
CA GLU A 81 14.56 -18.70 8.29
C GLU A 81 13.62 -17.73 7.58
N ASN A 82 12.48 -18.22 7.08
CA ASN A 82 11.46 -17.39 6.44
C ASN A 82 10.84 -16.39 7.43
N TRP A 83 10.60 -16.81 8.67
CA TRP A 83 10.11 -15.92 9.72
C TRP A 83 11.12 -14.81 10.03
N LYS A 84 12.40 -15.17 10.19
CA LYS A 84 13.50 -14.22 10.41
C LYS A 84 13.63 -13.25 9.24
N ASP A 85 13.50 -13.72 8.01
CA ASP A 85 13.53 -12.86 6.81
C ASP A 85 12.31 -11.94 6.74
N ALA A 86 11.11 -12.43 7.10
CA ALA A 86 9.89 -11.62 7.17
C ALA A 86 9.98 -10.52 8.23
N VAL A 87 10.47 -10.84 9.44
CA VAL A 87 10.71 -9.87 10.51
C VAL A 87 11.74 -8.82 10.06
N LEU A 88 12.80 -9.26 9.38
CA LEU A 88 13.84 -8.37 8.87
C LEU A 88 13.29 -7.44 7.78
N ARG A 89 12.45 -7.96 6.87
CA ARG A 89 11.78 -7.15 5.84
C ARG A 89 10.78 -6.16 6.43
N ALA A 90 10.09 -6.52 7.51
CA ALA A 90 9.24 -5.59 8.25
C ALA A 90 10.05 -4.44 8.88
N ALA A 91 11.22 -4.73 9.44
CA ALA A 91 12.13 -3.69 9.94
C ALA A 91 12.60 -2.75 8.81
N TYR A 92 12.92 -3.29 7.63
CA TYR A 92 13.31 -2.49 6.46
C TYR A 92 12.19 -1.57 6.01
N GLN A 93 10.95 -2.09 5.96
CA GLN A 93 9.77 -1.30 5.64
C GLN A 93 9.59 -0.16 6.62
N HIS A 94 9.68 -0.43 7.93
CA HIS A 94 9.56 0.60 8.96
C HIS A 94 10.64 1.68 8.83
N TRP A 95 11.90 1.33 8.55
CA TRP A 95 12.95 2.32 8.32
C TRP A 95 12.73 3.15 7.07
N PHE A 96 12.27 2.53 5.99
CA PHE A 96 11.96 3.22 4.74
C PHE A 96 10.80 4.21 4.89
N GLU A 97 9.69 3.78 5.51
CA GLU A 97 8.53 4.64 5.78
C GLU A 97 8.88 5.75 6.78
N GLY A 98 9.73 5.45 7.76
CA GLY A 98 10.28 6.44 8.70
C GLY A 98 11.30 7.40 8.09
N GLY A 99 11.55 7.34 6.77
CA GLY A 99 12.42 8.27 6.06
C GLY A 99 13.91 8.12 6.40
N LYS A 100 14.34 6.97 6.91
CA LYS A 100 15.76 6.73 7.22
C LYS A 100 16.58 6.65 5.94
N THR A 101 17.71 7.35 5.92
CA THR A 101 18.63 7.30 4.80
C THR A 101 19.45 6.02 4.81
N LYS A 102 20.08 5.69 3.67
CA LYS A 102 21.06 4.60 3.57
C LYS A 102 22.17 4.75 4.63
N ALA A 103 22.61 5.98 4.88
CA ALA A 103 23.63 6.28 5.89
C ALA A 103 23.13 6.03 7.32
N ASP A 104 21.89 6.42 7.64
CA ASP A 104 21.31 6.18 8.97
C ASP A 104 21.18 4.70 9.27
N VAL A 105 20.67 3.91 8.32
CA VAL A 105 20.55 2.45 8.49
C VAL A 105 21.91 1.78 8.61
N ARG A 106 22.89 2.26 7.84
CA ARG A 106 24.27 1.79 7.94
C ARG A 106 24.87 2.04 9.32
N LEU A 107 24.64 3.23 9.89
CA LEU A 107 25.06 3.59 11.25
C LEU A 107 24.33 2.75 12.30
N MET A 108 23.01 2.58 12.19
CA MET A 108 22.22 1.75 13.11
C MET A 108 22.67 0.29 13.14
N MET A 109 23.21 -0.22 12.01
CA MET A 109 23.79 -1.56 11.93
C MET A 109 25.22 -1.66 12.46
N GLY A 110 25.81 -0.56 12.95
CA GLY A 110 27.17 -0.52 13.48
C GLY A 110 28.25 -0.67 12.40
N LEU A 111 27.93 -0.31 11.14
CA LEU A 111 28.84 -0.47 10.01
C LEU A 111 29.68 0.80 9.80
N PRO A 112 30.91 0.68 9.29
CA PRO A 112 31.74 1.83 8.97
C PRO A 112 31.04 2.70 7.91
N ALA A 113 31.13 4.02 8.04
CA ALA A 113 30.38 4.97 7.20
C ALA A 113 30.62 4.83 5.69
N LYS A 114 31.79 4.31 5.30
CA LYS A 114 32.21 4.13 3.91
C LYS A 114 32.90 2.78 3.71
N GLY A 115 33.02 2.37 2.46
CA GLY A 115 33.71 1.14 2.06
C GLY A 115 32.87 -0.12 2.23
N GLU A 116 33.46 -1.27 1.92
CA GLU A 116 32.86 -2.56 2.21
C GLU A 116 33.15 -2.95 3.66
N ALA A 117 32.19 -3.64 4.29
CA ALA A 117 32.31 -4.06 5.69
C ALA A 117 32.11 -5.58 5.82
N VAL A 118 32.68 -6.35 4.90
CA VAL A 118 32.42 -7.80 4.76
C VAL A 118 32.67 -8.60 6.04
N SER A 119 33.61 -8.15 6.88
CA SER A 119 33.89 -8.77 8.18
C SER A 119 32.86 -8.47 9.28
N TYR A 120 31.91 -7.57 9.05
CA TYR A 120 30.91 -7.16 10.03
C TYR A 120 29.66 -8.04 9.93
N ALA A 121 29.17 -8.53 11.07
CA ALA A 121 28.03 -9.45 11.15
C ALA A 121 26.75 -8.92 10.47
N ASN A 122 26.55 -7.59 10.44
CA ASN A 122 25.37 -6.97 9.84
C ASN A 122 25.55 -6.58 8.37
N TRP A 123 26.71 -6.83 7.76
CA TRP A 123 26.97 -6.43 6.37
C TRP A 123 26.00 -7.08 5.38
N GLY A 124 25.78 -8.39 5.51
CA GLY A 124 24.80 -9.10 4.67
C GLY A 124 23.38 -8.57 4.84
N LYS A 125 22.99 -8.16 6.05
CA LYS A 125 21.69 -7.52 6.30
C LYS A 125 21.62 -6.15 5.62
N TYR A 126 22.67 -5.36 5.70
CA TYR A 126 22.74 -4.07 5.02
C TYR A 126 22.63 -4.22 3.49
N LEU A 127 23.27 -5.23 2.89
CA LEU A 127 23.11 -5.52 1.46
C LEU A 127 21.66 -5.86 1.10
N LYS A 128 21.00 -6.74 1.87
CA LYS A 128 19.56 -7.03 1.70
C LYS A 128 18.68 -5.78 1.82
N TYR A 129 19.04 -4.83 2.71
CA TYR A 129 18.32 -3.55 2.81
C TYR A 129 18.52 -2.68 1.55
N LEU A 130 19.72 -2.66 0.97
CA LEU A 130 19.96 -1.95 -0.30
C LEU A 130 19.18 -2.56 -1.46
N GLU A 131 19.09 -3.88 -1.54
CA GLU A 131 18.24 -4.59 -2.51
C GLU A 131 16.78 -4.19 -2.32
N PHE A 132 16.26 -4.23 -1.09
CA PHE A 132 14.92 -3.78 -0.75
C PHE A 132 14.66 -2.33 -1.21
N LEU A 133 15.60 -1.40 -1.03
CA LEU A 133 15.45 -0.03 -1.52
C LEU A 133 15.35 0.04 -3.05
N SER A 134 16.17 -0.74 -3.76
CA SER A 134 16.11 -0.81 -5.22
C SER A 134 14.77 -1.38 -5.72
N GLU A 135 14.20 -2.37 -5.01
CA GLU A 135 12.86 -2.89 -5.31
C GLU A 135 11.79 -1.81 -5.15
N LYS A 136 11.86 -0.98 -4.09
CA LYS A 136 10.92 0.12 -3.87
C LYS A 136 11.04 1.21 -4.92
N GLU A 137 12.26 1.58 -5.29
CA GLU A 137 12.52 2.54 -6.37
C GLU A 137 11.95 2.04 -7.70
N LEU A 138 12.18 0.76 -8.03
CA LEU A 138 11.64 0.12 -9.23
C LEU A 138 10.11 0.06 -9.21
N ALA A 139 9.51 -0.32 -8.07
CA ALA A 139 8.06 -0.37 -7.90
C ALA A 139 7.43 1.01 -8.08
N ALA A 140 8.02 2.06 -7.50
CA ALA A 140 7.57 3.44 -7.67
C ALA A 140 7.69 3.91 -9.12
N ALA A 141 8.79 3.59 -9.81
CA ALA A 141 8.97 3.90 -11.22
C ALA A 141 7.93 3.19 -12.11
N ASN A 142 7.64 1.92 -11.83
CA ASN A 142 6.62 1.17 -12.56
C ASN A 142 5.21 1.69 -12.28
N ALA A 143 4.90 2.03 -11.03
CA ALA A 143 3.64 2.68 -10.66
C ALA A 143 3.46 4.02 -11.40
N ALA A 144 4.51 4.83 -11.50
CA ALA A 144 4.51 6.08 -12.25
C ALA A 144 4.26 5.86 -13.76
N LYS A 145 4.86 4.83 -14.36
CA LYS A 145 4.59 4.45 -15.76
C LYS A 145 3.14 4.05 -15.96
N VAL A 146 2.59 3.21 -15.08
CA VAL A 146 1.18 2.78 -15.14
C VAL A 146 0.24 3.98 -14.98
N ALA A 147 0.52 4.88 -14.04
CA ALA A 147 -0.24 6.11 -13.86
C ALA A 147 -0.21 6.99 -15.13
N ALA A 148 0.95 7.15 -15.75
CA ALA A 148 1.08 7.90 -17.00
C ALA A 148 0.30 7.26 -18.17
N ILE A 149 0.28 5.93 -18.27
CA ILE A 149 -0.53 5.20 -19.27
C ILE A 149 -2.02 5.43 -19.02
N LYS A 150 -2.49 5.25 -17.79
CA LYS A 150 -3.88 5.53 -17.40
C LYS A 150 -4.28 6.96 -17.75
N GLN A 151 -3.40 7.92 -17.46
CA GLN A 151 -3.64 9.32 -17.76
C GLN A 151 -3.77 9.58 -19.26
N LYS A 152 -2.91 8.97 -20.09
CA LYS A 152 -3.01 9.07 -21.55
C LYS A 152 -4.31 8.45 -22.08
N LEU A 153 -4.75 7.33 -21.50
CA LEU A 153 -6.03 6.71 -21.88
C LEU A 153 -7.21 7.62 -21.56
N ILE A 154 -7.20 8.29 -20.40
CA ILE A 154 -8.22 9.28 -20.04
C ILE A 154 -8.26 10.42 -21.06
N TYR A 155 -7.10 10.99 -21.42
CA TYR A 155 -7.02 12.06 -22.41
C TYR A 155 -7.52 11.62 -23.80
N LYS A 156 -7.15 10.41 -24.23
CA LYS A 156 -7.63 9.84 -25.48
C LYS A 156 -9.15 9.65 -25.45
N GLY A 157 -9.70 9.17 -24.33
CA GLY A 157 -11.14 9.07 -24.12
C GLY A 157 -11.85 10.41 -24.32
N TRP A 158 -11.41 11.46 -23.62
CA TRP A 158 -12.00 12.80 -23.79
C TRP A 158 -11.91 13.33 -25.21
N PHE A 159 -10.81 13.06 -25.92
CA PHE A 159 -10.65 13.47 -27.32
C PHE A 159 -11.62 12.71 -28.24
N LEU A 160 -11.73 11.39 -28.09
CA LEU A 160 -12.62 10.56 -28.91
C LEU A 160 -14.11 10.81 -28.61
N ASP A 161 -14.44 11.15 -27.37
CA ASP A 161 -15.76 11.61 -26.96
C ASP A 161 -16.13 12.99 -27.54
N GLY A 162 -15.20 13.64 -28.26
CA GLY A 162 -15.41 14.97 -28.83
C GLY A 162 -15.51 16.08 -27.78
N LYS A 163 -15.01 15.86 -26.56
CA LYS A 163 -15.07 16.88 -25.50
C LYS A 163 -14.23 18.08 -25.90
N THR A 164 -14.83 19.26 -25.81
CA THR A 164 -14.11 20.52 -25.99
C THR A 164 -13.17 20.78 -24.81
N ILE A 165 -12.16 21.61 -25.05
CA ILE A 165 -11.21 22.05 -24.01
C ILE A 165 -11.95 22.65 -22.79
N GLN A 166 -13.04 23.39 -23.03
CA GLN A 166 -13.87 23.96 -21.96
C GLN A 166 -14.61 22.87 -21.16
N GLN A 167 -15.17 21.86 -21.82
CA GLN A 167 -15.83 20.74 -21.13
C GLN A 167 -14.86 19.92 -20.29
N VAL A 168 -13.63 19.70 -20.76
CA VAL A 168 -12.59 19.02 -19.97
C VAL A 168 -12.22 19.85 -18.73
N ARG A 169 -12.14 21.17 -18.87
CA ARG A 169 -11.89 22.09 -17.76
C ARG A 169 -12.97 21.99 -16.68
N VAL A 170 -14.23 21.98 -17.09
CA VAL A 170 -15.38 21.75 -16.19
C VAL A 170 -15.32 20.36 -15.55
N THR A 171 -14.99 19.32 -16.31
CA THR A 171 -14.84 17.94 -15.80
C THR A 171 -13.78 17.85 -14.70
N LEU A 172 -12.73 18.65 -14.81
CA LEU A 172 -11.64 18.71 -13.83
C LEU A 172 -11.94 19.65 -12.65
N GLY A 173 -13.14 20.24 -12.57
CA GLY A 173 -13.53 21.19 -11.52
C GLY A 173 -12.73 22.50 -11.55
N LEU A 174 -12.22 22.87 -12.73
CA LEU A 174 -11.44 24.09 -12.92
C LEU A 174 -12.33 25.27 -13.30
N PRO A 175 -11.96 26.51 -12.95
CA PRO A 175 -12.67 27.70 -13.39
C PRO A 175 -12.72 27.76 -14.93
N ALA A 176 -13.82 28.30 -15.48
CA ALA A 176 -14.07 28.31 -16.92
C ALA A 176 -12.96 29.04 -17.70
N THR A 177 -12.38 30.08 -17.14
CA THR A 177 -11.34 30.93 -17.77
C THR A 177 -10.17 31.16 -16.82
N GLY A 178 -9.04 31.64 -17.37
CA GLY A 178 -7.85 31.98 -16.59
C GLY A 178 -6.93 30.81 -16.24
N GLU A 179 -5.81 31.12 -15.59
CA GLU A 179 -4.91 30.12 -15.02
C GLU A 179 -5.42 29.67 -13.65
N ALA A 180 -5.39 28.36 -13.38
CA ALA A 180 -5.90 27.80 -12.14
C ALA A 180 -4.81 27.06 -11.36
N LYS A 181 -3.61 27.66 -11.22
CA LYS A 181 -2.41 27.02 -10.63
C LYS A 181 -2.62 26.48 -9.20
N ALA A 182 -3.53 27.07 -8.44
CA ALA A 182 -3.87 26.62 -7.09
C ALA A 182 -4.71 25.32 -7.06
N TYR A 183 -5.25 24.88 -8.19
CA TYR A 183 -6.10 23.69 -8.27
C TYR A 183 -5.25 22.45 -8.55
N ALA A 184 -5.52 21.36 -7.81
CA ALA A 184 -4.81 20.09 -7.95
C ALA A 184 -4.83 19.53 -9.39
N ASN A 185 -5.94 19.74 -10.11
CA ASN A 185 -6.14 19.23 -11.47
C ASN A 185 -5.55 20.12 -12.57
N TRP A 186 -4.92 21.25 -12.22
CA TRP A 186 -4.37 22.18 -13.21
C TRP A 186 -3.30 21.52 -14.09
N GLN A 187 -2.41 20.73 -13.47
CA GLN A 187 -1.38 20.00 -14.22
C GLN A 187 -1.97 18.95 -15.15
N THR A 188 -3.07 18.29 -14.73
CA THR A 188 -3.83 17.37 -15.58
C THR A 188 -4.42 18.08 -16.80
N TYR A 189 -4.99 19.27 -16.61
CA TYR A 189 -5.50 20.07 -17.72
C TYR A 189 -4.41 20.51 -18.70
N LEU A 190 -3.25 20.98 -18.20
CA LEU A 190 -2.09 21.31 -19.04
C LEU A 190 -1.58 20.09 -19.81
N GLY A 191 -1.55 18.92 -19.15
CA GLY A 191 -1.21 17.64 -19.77
C GLY A 191 -2.16 17.29 -20.91
N TYR A 192 -3.47 17.48 -20.71
CA TYR A 192 -4.47 17.28 -21.76
C TYR A 192 -4.29 18.24 -22.94
N LEU A 193 -4.03 19.53 -22.69
CA LEU A 193 -3.79 20.50 -23.77
C LEU A 193 -2.58 20.13 -24.64
N LYS A 194 -1.51 19.65 -24.00
CA LYS A 194 -0.33 19.15 -24.72
C LYS A 194 -0.68 17.91 -25.54
N PHE A 195 -1.37 16.94 -24.95
CA PHE A 195 -1.85 15.75 -25.66
C PHE A 195 -2.74 16.12 -26.85
N TYR A 196 -3.72 16.99 -26.66
CA TYR A 196 -4.64 17.45 -27.70
C TYR A 196 -3.87 18.05 -28.88
N ARG A 197 -2.91 18.95 -28.62
CA ARG A 197 -2.06 19.58 -29.65
C ARG A 197 -1.22 18.57 -30.43
N GLU A 198 -0.67 17.56 -29.77
CA GLU A 198 0.18 16.55 -30.40
C GLU A 198 -0.65 15.51 -31.17
N TYR A 199 -1.73 15.03 -30.56
CA TYR A 199 -2.57 13.95 -31.09
C TYR A 199 -3.45 14.41 -32.26
N SER A 200 -4.05 15.61 -32.16
CA SER A 200 -4.84 16.19 -33.28
C SER A 200 -4.01 16.34 -34.55
N LYS A 201 -2.73 16.72 -34.45
CA LYS A 201 -1.84 16.80 -35.62
C LYS A 201 -1.62 15.44 -36.29
N GLN A 202 -1.54 14.37 -35.50
CA GLN A 202 -1.33 13.02 -36.01
C GLN A 202 -2.58 12.47 -36.68
N VAL A 203 -3.77 12.76 -36.14
CA VAL A 203 -5.06 12.27 -36.68
C VAL A 203 -5.51 13.06 -37.91
N ILE A 204 -5.13 14.34 -38.04
CA ILE A 204 -5.51 15.17 -39.21
C ILE A 204 -4.57 14.93 -40.42
N LEU A 205 -3.37 14.38 -40.20
CA LEU A 205 -2.35 14.17 -41.24
C LEU A 205 -2.09 12.70 -41.59
N GLY A 206 -2.76 11.75 -40.93
CA GLY A 206 -2.65 10.30 -41.19
C GLY A 206 -3.96 9.74 -41.70
#